data_AF-A0A4R3XVW3-F1
#
_entry.id   AF-A0A4R3XVW3-F1
#
_cell.length_a   1.000
_cell.length_b   1.000
_cell.length_c   1.000
_cell.angle_alpha   90.00
_cell.angle_beta   90.00
_cell.angle_gamma   90.00
#
_symmetry.space_group_name_H-M   'P 1'
#
loop_
_entity.id
_entity.type
_entity.pdbx_description
1 polymer ?
#
loop_
_entity_poly.entity_id
_entity_poly.type
_entity_poly.pdbx_seq_one_letter_code
_entity_poly.pdbx_strand_id
1 'polypeptide(L)'
;MFKSKEKFLEVVVSLFVLALSYPSCFAESNLEQLSVSPQPTIIFPKTSLGPEELAVIVNDADPLSVEIAQYYKIKRNIPERNMIHISFKPGSTTMNQAEFTKIKTQVDLITPQQVQAFALTWSKPYRVDCMSITTAFALGFDSKYCANGCELTKPNPYFNSPSNTPYKMFKMRPTMSLAGTDFNEVKKLIDRGILSDNTLPSGTGYLLDTTDKNRNVRAAQYDELLRYMDGIFKLERVKSNFIENKTDVMFYFTGTSEVAKVTSNTFIPGAIADHLTSAGGQLTDSLQMSILRWLEAGASGSYGAVVEPCNFPGKFPIPGIVINYYINGETLIEAYWKSVALPGQGIFVGEPLAKPYGGYKVELKNGELSITTRILQPGIYAVFGADSGVGPYKILARGMPVGIGKQVIKIQNASYLFYRIVRETQKIQRKSMN
;
A
#
# COMPACT_ATOMS: atom_id res chain seq x y z
N MET A 1 -78.21 -5.41 24.96
CA MET A 1 -78.22 -4.57 26.18
C MET A 1 -77.07 -3.57 26.02
N PHE A 2 -77.30 -2.41 25.37
CA PHE A 2 -77.62 -1.11 26.00
C PHE A 2 -76.52 -0.70 27.01
N LYS A 3 -75.78 0.42 26.94
CA LYS A 3 -75.95 1.82 26.49
C LYS A 3 -74.53 2.46 26.55
N SER A 4 -74.14 3.62 26.03
CA SER A 4 -74.66 4.73 25.20
C SER A 4 -73.48 5.71 25.05
N LYS A 5 -73.18 6.27 23.85
CA LYS A 5 -73.46 7.68 23.40
C LYS A 5 -72.89 8.77 24.33
N GLU A 6 -72.43 9.95 23.91
CA GLU A 6 -72.27 10.74 22.67
C GLU A 6 -71.69 12.08 23.19
N LYS A 7 -70.90 12.81 22.39
CA LYS A 7 -71.12 14.25 22.24
C LYS A 7 -70.43 14.79 20.98
N PHE A 8 -71.28 15.26 20.08
CA PHE A 8 -71.04 15.98 18.84
C PHE A 8 -71.89 17.26 18.95
N LEU A 9 -71.39 18.41 18.50
CA LEU A 9 -72.15 19.62 18.11
C LEU A 9 -71.15 20.58 17.42
N GLU A 10 -71.10 20.63 16.08
CA GLU A 10 -71.90 21.44 15.11
C GLU A 10 -71.48 22.91 14.98
N VAL A 11 -71.26 23.37 13.73
CA VAL A 11 -71.89 24.51 13.01
C VAL A 11 -71.28 24.52 11.57
N VAL A 12 -71.92 23.97 10.54
CA VAL A 12 -72.84 24.56 9.52
C VAL A 12 -72.25 25.61 8.54
N VAL A 13 -71.95 25.13 7.32
CA VAL A 13 -72.31 25.60 5.95
C VAL A 13 -72.42 27.11 5.63
N SER A 14 -71.69 27.57 4.60
CA SER A 14 -72.26 28.34 3.47
C SER A 14 -71.35 28.40 2.24
N LEU A 15 -71.97 28.15 1.08
CA LEU A 15 -71.46 28.23 -0.29
C LEU A 15 -71.02 29.65 -0.67
N PHE A 16 -70.03 29.78 -1.54
CA PHE A 16 -70.13 30.66 -2.71
C PHE A 16 -69.23 30.18 -3.86
N VAL A 17 -69.87 29.91 -4.98
CA VAL A 17 -69.26 29.66 -6.29
C VAL A 17 -68.82 31.01 -6.88
N LEU A 18 -67.55 31.16 -7.23
CA LEU A 18 -67.12 32.13 -8.22
C LEU A 18 -66.11 31.47 -9.17
N ALA A 19 -66.58 31.13 -10.36
CA ALA A 19 -65.75 30.89 -11.51
C ALA A 19 -65.32 32.24 -12.07
N LEU A 20 -64.02 32.55 -12.00
CA LEU A 20 -63.40 33.60 -12.79
C LEU A 20 -62.11 33.05 -13.41
N SER A 21 -62.12 33.09 -14.72
CA SER A 21 -61.04 32.82 -15.67
C SER A 21 -59.72 33.51 -15.30
N TYR A 22 -58.64 32.73 -15.23
CA TYR A 22 -57.27 33.25 -15.34
C TYR A 22 -56.53 32.53 -16.48
N PRO A 23 -55.79 33.27 -17.32
CA PRO A 23 -55.15 32.73 -18.51
C PRO A 23 -53.97 31.82 -18.16
N SER A 24 -53.80 30.77 -18.96
CA SER A 24 -52.68 29.85 -18.93
C SER A 24 -51.36 30.59 -19.19
N CYS A 25 -50.67 30.99 -18.13
CA CYS A 25 -49.27 31.39 -18.22
C CYS A 25 -48.43 30.10 -18.15
N PHE A 26 -48.13 29.51 -19.31
CA PHE A 26 -47.06 28.53 -19.42
C PHE A 26 -45.75 29.25 -19.14
N ALA A 27 -45.29 29.20 -17.89
CA ALA A 27 -43.90 29.46 -17.59
C ALA A 27 -43.12 28.23 -18.07
N GLU A 28 -42.47 28.34 -19.23
CA GLU A 28 -41.41 27.43 -19.63
C GLU A 28 -40.32 27.49 -18.55
N SER A 29 -40.30 26.48 -17.68
CA SER A 29 -39.17 26.24 -16.80
C SER A 29 -37.98 25.87 -17.69
N ASN A 30 -37.09 26.83 -17.92
CA ASN A 30 -35.72 26.57 -18.36
C ASN A 30 -35.04 25.70 -17.30
N LEU A 31 -35.20 24.39 -17.43
CA LEU A 31 -34.29 23.42 -16.85
C LEU A 31 -33.00 23.54 -17.66
N GLU A 32 -32.12 24.45 -17.24
CA GLU A 32 -30.70 24.33 -17.56
C GLU A 32 -30.25 22.97 -17.01
N GLN A 33 -30.22 21.97 -17.89
CA GLN A 33 -29.46 20.76 -17.65
C GLN A 33 -28.02 21.20 -17.40
N LEU A 34 -27.60 21.18 -16.14
CA LEU A 34 -26.19 21.10 -15.76
C LEU A 34 -25.63 19.85 -16.46
N SER A 35 -25.14 20.04 -17.69
CA SER A 35 -24.42 19.03 -18.43
C SER A 35 -23.09 18.85 -17.72
N VAL A 36 -23.08 17.95 -16.72
CA VAL A 36 -21.84 17.43 -16.18
C VAL A 36 -21.20 16.63 -17.30
N SER A 37 -20.38 17.29 -18.12
CA SER A 37 -19.55 16.61 -19.10
C SER A 37 -18.78 15.51 -18.37
N PRO A 38 -18.91 14.24 -18.80
CA PRO A 38 -18.28 13.14 -18.10
C PRO A 38 -16.77 13.40 -18.03
N GLN A 39 -16.22 13.31 -16.82
CA GLN A 39 -14.77 13.41 -16.62
C GLN A 39 -14.09 12.31 -17.45
N PRO A 40 -13.03 12.63 -18.21
CA PRO A 40 -12.39 11.66 -19.07
C PRO A 40 -11.74 10.55 -18.24
N THR A 41 -11.85 9.31 -18.73
CA THR A 41 -11.28 8.12 -18.10
C THR A 41 -9.84 7.93 -18.54
N ILE A 42 -8.91 7.83 -17.57
CA ILE A 42 -7.49 7.60 -17.87
C ILE A 42 -7.12 6.14 -17.58
N ILE A 43 -6.55 5.48 -18.58
CA ILE A 43 -6.08 4.09 -18.51
C ILE A 43 -4.55 4.10 -18.48
N PHE A 44 -4.01 3.72 -17.33
CA PHE A 44 -2.57 3.56 -17.11
C PHE A 44 -2.11 2.13 -17.40
N PRO A 45 -0.82 1.92 -17.74
CA PRO A 45 -0.25 0.58 -17.67
C PRO A 45 -0.32 0.08 -16.23
N LYS A 46 -0.42 -1.24 -16.05
CA LYS A 46 -0.33 -1.84 -14.72
C LYS A 46 1.08 -1.65 -14.16
N THR A 47 1.20 -1.05 -12.98
CA THR A 47 2.49 -0.72 -12.36
C THR A 47 2.67 -1.26 -10.94
N SER A 48 1.64 -1.85 -10.35
CA SER A 48 1.68 -2.39 -8.99
C SER A 48 0.82 -3.63 -8.85
N LEU A 49 0.98 -4.34 -7.74
CA LEU A 49 0.07 -5.40 -7.32
C LEU A 49 -1.32 -4.85 -6.95
N GLY A 50 -2.33 -5.72 -7.03
CA GLY A 50 -3.69 -5.46 -6.57
C GLY A 50 -4.36 -6.70 -5.93
N PRO A 51 -5.64 -6.60 -5.53
CA PRO A 51 -6.38 -7.67 -4.85
C PRO A 51 -6.34 -9.02 -5.56
N GLU A 52 -6.36 -8.99 -6.89
CA GLU A 52 -6.31 -10.17 -7.76
C GLU A 52 -5.01 -10.97 -7.68
N GLU A 53 -3.92 -10.34 -7.22
CA GLU A 53 -2.58 -10.93 -7.16
C GLU A 53 -2.10 -11.19 -5.73
N LEU A 54 -2.92 -10.86 -4.73
CA LEU A 54 -2.63 -11.12 -3.33
C LEU A 54 -3.47 -12.28 -2.85
N ALA A 55 -2.83 -13.31 -2.30
CA ALA A 55 -3.53 -14.34 -1.52
C ALA A 55 -3.41 -14.06 -0.03
N VAL A 56 -4.50 -14.31 0.69
CA VAL A 56 -4.59 -14.14 2.14
C VAL A 56 -4.52 -15.54 2.76
N ILE A 57 -3.50 -15.76 3.59
CA ILE A 57 -3.29 -17.03 4.28
C ILE A 57 -3.99 -16.96 5.63
N VAL A 58 -4.87 -17.92 5.90
CA VAL A 58 -5.73 -17.99 7.08
C VAL A 58 -5.36 -19.22 7.88
N ASN A 59 -5.11 -19.05 9.19
CA ASN A 59 -4.98 -20.16 10.12
C ASN A 59 -6.34 -20.43 10.78
N ASP A 60 -7.05 -21.47 10.36
CA ASP A 60 -8.39 -21.80 10.85
C ASP A 60 -8.43 -22.20 12.32
N ALA A 61 -7.29 -22.59 12.90
CA ALA A 61 -7.18 -22.89 14.32
C ALA A 61 -7.00 -21.63 15.20
N ASP A 62 -6.82 -20.45 14.59
CA ASP A 62 -6.70 -19.17 15.28
C ASP A 62 -7.91 -18.27 14.96
N PRO A 63 -8.86 -18.09 15.91
CA PRO A 63 -10.02 -17.24 15.72
C PRO A 63 -9.67 -15.80 15.29
N LEU A 64 -8.56 -15.26 15.80
CA LEU A 64 -8.10 -13.91 15.43
C LEU A 64 -7.67 -13.87 13.96
N SER A 65 -6.98 -14.91 13.48
CA SER A 65 -6.57 -15.03 12.07
C SER A 65 -7.77 -15.10 11.14
N VAL A 66 -8.79 -15.87 11.50
CA VAL A 66 -10.05 -15.97 10.75
C VAL A 66 -10.75 -14.62 10.68
N GLU A 67 -10.87 -13.91 11.81
CA GLU A 67 -11.53 -12.60 11.88
C GLU A 67 -10.79 -11.54 11.03
N ILE A 68 -9.47 -11.47 11.13
CA ILE A 68 -8.62 -10.59 10.31
C ILE A 68 -8.81 -10.90 8.82
N ALA A 69 -8.76 -12.18 8.44
CA ALA A 69 -8.88 -12.60 7.05
C ALA A 69 -10.24 -12.21 6.45
N GLN A 70 -11.33 -12.45 7.18
CA GLN A 70 -12.68 -12.08 6.74
C GLN A 70 -12.82 -10.56 6.56
N TYR A 71 -12.33 -9.80 7.54
CA TYR A 71 -12.36 -8.33 7.45
C TYR A 71 -11.56 -7.83 6.25
N TYR A 72 -10.33 -8.31 6.10
CA TYR A 72 -9.44 -7.88 5.03
C TYR A 72 -9.97 -8.25 3.65
N LYS A 73 -10.52 -9.46 3.49
CA LYS A 73 -11.17 -9.92 2.25
C LYS A 73 -12.26 -8.95 1.80
N ILE A 74 -13.18 -8.59 2.69
CA ILE A 74 -14.28 -7.67 2.38
C ILE A 74 -13.73 -6.29 2.02
N LYS A 75 -12.81 -5.77 2.84
CA LYS A 75 -12.31 -4.40 2.69
C LYS A 75 -11.43 -4.19 1.47
N ARG A 76 -10.64 -5.19 1.07
CA ARG A 76 -9.78 -5.15 -0.11
C ARG A 76 -10.38 -5.80 -1.35
N ASN A 77 -11.60 -6.33 -1.27
CA ASN A 77 -12.22 -7.13 -2.33
C ASN A 77 -11.28 -8.26 -2.80
N ILE A 78 -10.67 -8.97 -1.84
CA ILE A 78 -9.83 -10.13 -2.17
C ILE A 78 -10.75 -11.22 -2.74
N PRO A 79 -10.44 -11.78 -3.93
CA PRO A 79 -11.26 -12.84 -4.50
C PRO A 79 -11.29 -14.09 -3.63
N GLU A 80 -12.41 -14.81 -3.61
CA GLU A 80 -12.54 -16.07 -2.83
C GLU A 80 -11.42 -17.07 -3.12
N ARG A 81 -11.09 -17.24 -4.41
CA ARG A 81 -10.02 -18.14 -4.86
C ARG A 81 -8.62 -17.78 -4.31
N ASN A 82 -8.45 -16.56 -3.81
CA ASN A 82 -7.22 -16.07 -3.22
C ASN A 82 -7.22 -16.19 -1.67
N MET A 83 -8.30 -16.70 -1.07
CA MET A 83 -8.35 -17.04 0.35
C MET A 83 -7.81 -18.47 0.54
N ILE A 84 -6.69 -18.59 1.23
CA ILE A 84 -5.97 -19.85 1.42
C ILE A 84 -6.06 -20.26 2.89
N HIS A 85 -6.79 -21.34 3.12
CA HIS A 85 -7.03 -21.89 4.46
C HIS A 85 -6.03 -23.00 4.79
N ILE A 86 -5.39 -22.86 5.95
CA ILE A 86 -4.48 -23.83 6.57
C ILE A 86 -4.81 -23.95 8.06
N SER A 87 -4.26 -24.96 8.74
CA SER A 87 -4.49 -25.13 10.17
C SER A 87 -3.21 -25.56 10.88
N PHE A 88 -2.81 -24.82 11.89
CA PHE A 88 -1.71 -25.15 12.80
C PHE A 88 -1.95 -24.55 14.19
N LYS A 89 -1.33 -25.13 15.22
CA LYS A 89 -1.57 -24.71 16.61
C LYS A 89 -1.11 -23.25 16.82
N PRO A 90 -2.00 -22.32 17.22
CA PRO A 90 -1.60 -20.94 17.46
C PRO A 90 -0.84 -20.77 18.79
N GLY A 91 -0.27 -19.59 18.97
CA GLY A 91 0.29 -19.13 20.26
C GLY A 91 1.80 -19.30 20.43
N SER A 92 2.45 -20.17 19.65
CA SER A 92 3.92 -20.24 19.61
C SER A 92 4.50 -19.08 18.80
N THR A 93 5.58 -18.47 19.27
CA THR A 93 6.29 -17.40 18.54
C THR A 93 7.16 -17.95 17.41
N THR A 94 7.53 -19.23 17.50
CA THR A 94 8.38 -19.94 16.52
C THR A 94 7.71 -21.23 16.07
N MET A 95 7.71 -21.46 14.76
CA MET A 95 7.36 -22.72 14.12
C MET A 95 8.64 -23.46 13.73
N ASN A 96 8.68 -24.79 13.86
CA ASN A 96 9.84 -25.55 13.37
C ASN A 96 9.77 -25.78 11.85
N GLN A 97 10.91 -26.02 11.21
CA GLN A 97 11.00 -26.25 9.77
C GLN A 97 10.10 -27.39 9.27
N ALA A 98 9.97 -28.49 10.03
CA ALA A 98 9.21 -29.65 9.57
C ALA A 98 7.71 -29.36 9.49
N GLU A 99 7.16 -28.66 10.48
CA GLU A 99 5.79 -28.17 10.48
C GLU A 99 5.58 -27.14 9.37
N PHE A 100 6.47 -26.16 9.26
CA PHE A 100 6.40 -25.13 8.22
C PHE A 100 6.43 -25.73 6.82
N THR A 101 7.28 -26.73 6.57
CA THR A 101 7.40 -27.36 5.25
C THR A 101 6.07 -27.98 4.82
N LYS A 102 5.36 -28.66 5.72
CA LYS A 102 4.03 -29.23 5.43
C LYS A 102 3.02 -28.14 5.07
N ILE A 103 2.97 -27.07 5.86
CA ILE A 103 2.10 -25.93 5.63
C ILE A 103 2.42 -25.26 4.29
N LYS A 104 3.70 -24.99 4.03
CA LYS A 104 4.15 -24.30 2.82
C LYS A 104 3.86 -25.11 1.57
N THR A 105 4.05 -26.43 1.61
CA THR A 105 3.66 -27.32 0.51
C THR A 105 2.16 -27.24 0.24
N GLN A 106 1.32 -27.26 1.27
CA GLN A 106 -0.13 -27.10 1.10
C GLN A 106 -0.47 -25.75 0.48
N VAL A 107 0.08 -24.65 1.01
CA VAL A 107 -0.14 -23.30 0.47
C VAL A 107 0.28 -23.19 -0.99
N ASP A 108 1.45 -23.71 -1.36
CA ASP A 108 1.95 -23.64 -2.74
C ASP A 108 1.08 -24.44 -3.72
N LEU A 109 0.55 -25.59 -3.30
CA LEU A 109 -0.32 -26.43 -4.13
C LEU A 109 -1.65 -25.75 -4.45
N ILE A 110 -2.23 -25.02 -3.50
CA ILE A 110 -3.55 -24.38 -3.66
C ILE A 110 -3.46 -22.95 -4.19
N THR A 111 -2.28 -22.33 -4.16
CA THR A 111 -2.10 -20.94 -4.60
C THR A 111 -2.38 -20.79 -6.10
N PRO A 112 -3.35 -19.95 -6.51
CA PRO A 112 -3.61 -19.69 -7.93
C PRO A 112 -2.39 -19.09 -8.65
N GLN A 113 -2.25 -19.39 -9.95
CA GLN A 113 -1.08 -18.99 -10.74
C GLN A 113 -0.91 -17.47 -10.85
N GLN A 114 -2.00 -16.69 -10.82
CA GLN A 114 -1.93 -15.23 -10.90
C GLN A 114 -1.35 -14.59 -9.63
N VAL A 115 -1.39 -15.27 -8.48
CA VAL A 115 -0.95 -14.72 -7.20
C VAL A 115 0.55 -14.45 -7.22
N GLN A 116 0.90 -13.18 -6.98
CA GLN A 116 2.26 -12.68 -6.91
C GLN A 116 2.73 -12.45 -5.47
N ALA A 117 1.84 -12.34 -4.49
CA ALA A 117 2.20 -12.00 -3.11
C ALA A 117 1.27 -12.68 -2.08
N PHE A 118 1.71 -12.70 -0.82
CA PHE A 118 0.95 -13.25 0.30
C PHE A 118 0.74 -12.24 1.43
N ALA A 119 -0.44 -12.30 2.05
CA ALA A 119 -0.75 -11.66 3.32
C ALA A 119 -0.97 -12.73 4.39
N LEU A 120 -0.18 -12.71 5.46
CA LEU A 120 -0.41 -13.58 6.63
C LEU A 120 -1.33 -12.84 7.60
N THR A 121 -2.22 -13.56 8.30
CA THR A 121 -3.26 -12.93 9.14
C THR A 121 -3.06 -13.18 10.63
N TRP A 122 -1.82 -13.41 11.08
CA TRP A 122 -1.51 -13.69 12.49
C TRP A 122 -0.23 -12.96 12.95
N SER A 123 -0.12 -12.78 14.26
CA SER A 123 1.06 -12.22 14.93
C SER A 123 2.02 -13.30 15.46
N LYS A 124 1.52 -14.53 15.65
CA LYS A 124 2.30 -15.68 16.12
C LYS A 124 1.96 -16.92 15.28
N PRO A 125 2.97 -17.65 14.76
CA PRO A 125 4.41 -17.38 14.87
C PRO A 125 4.87 -16.27 13.92
N TYR A 126 5.91 -15.55 14.32
CA TYR A 126 6.64 -14.60 13.46
C TYR A 126 7.97 -15.18 12.97
N ARG A 127 8.33 -16.40 13.38
CA ARG A 127 9.55 -17.13 13.03
C ARG A 127 9.28 -18.54 12.53
N VAL A 128 10.14 -18.98 11.62
CA VAL A 128 10.35 -20.39 11.29
C VAL A 128 11.81 -20.70 11.61
N ASP A 129 12.06 -21.40 12.71
CA ASP A 129 13.38 -21.58 13.31
C ASP A 129 14.21 -20.27 13.35
N CYS A 130 15.16 -20.13 12.41
CA CYS A 130 16.07 -19.00 12.28
C CYS A 130 15.65 -17.94 11.25
N MET A 131 14.63 -18.21 10.42
CA MET A 131 14.08 -17.26 9.45
C MET A 131 12.88 -16.52 10.02
N SER A 132 12.63 -15.31 9.52
CA SER A 132 11.31 -14.71 9.69
C SER A 132 10.26 -15.50 8.90
N ILE A 133 9.04 -15.55 9.43
CA ILE A 133 7.97 -16.30 8.76
C ILE A 133 7.62 -15.71 7.40
N THR A 134 7.60 -14.38 7.26
CA THR A 134 7.33 -13.72 5.98
C THR A 134 8.41 -14.05 4.95
N THR A 135 9.67 -14.15 5.36
CA THR A 135 10.75 -14.54 4.44
C THR A 135 10.69 -16.02 4.08
N ALA A 136 10.37 -16.89 5.03
CA ALA A 136 10.16 -18.31 4.77
C ALA A 136 8.99 -18.55 3.79
N PHE A 137 7.87 -17.82 3.92
CA PHE A 137 6.76 -17.89 2.97
C PHE A 137 7.15 -17.34 1.59
N ALA A 138 7.90 -16.24 1.53
CA ALA A 138 8.22 -15.60 0.27
C ALA A 138 9.23 -16.38 -0.58
N LEU A 139 10.25 -16.95 0.05
CA LEU A 139 11.43 -17.53 -0.61
C LEU A 139 11.56 -19.04 -0.40
N GLY A 140 10.70 -19.65 0.44
CA GLY A 140 10.89 -21.00 0.96
C GLY A 140 11.89 -21.02 2.11
N PHE A 141 11.73 -21.98 3.03
CA PHE A 141 12.73 -22.16 4.08
C PHE A 141 14.04 -22.69 3.49
N ASP A 142 15.15 -22.01 3.75
CA ASP A 142 16.50 -22.39 3.35
C ASP A 142 17.47 -21.82 4.40
N SER A 143 18.28 -22.68 5.01
CA SER A 143 19.21 -22.28 6.09
C SER A 143 20.25 -21.26 5.63
N LYS A 144 20.45 -21.05 4.33
CA LYS A 144 21.28 -19.96 3.78
C LYS A 144 20.69 -18.57 4.01
N TYR A 145 19.40 -18.46 4.34
CA TYR A 145 18.79 -17.22 4.83
C TYR A 145 18.98 -17.01 6.33
N CYS A 146 19.55 -17.98 7.04
CA CYS A 146 19.90 -17.85 8.44
C CYS A 146 21.35 -17.39 8.60
N ALA A 147 21.62 -16.72 9.71
CA ALA A 147 22.97 -16.33 10.12
C ALA A 147 23.08 -16.46 11.63
N ASN A 148 24.20 -17.02 12.09
CA ASN A 148 24.62 -16.98 13.48
C ASN A 148 25.69 -15.89 13.61
N GLY A 149 25.48 -14.90 14.46
CA GLY A 149 26.40 -13.78 14.61
C GLY A 149 26.46 -12.84 13.40
N CYS A 150 27.66 -12.30 13.13
CA CYS A 150 27.90 -11.26 12.13
C CYS A 150 28.19 -11.78 10.72
N GLU A 151 27.26 -12.57 10.18
CA GLU A 151 27.35 -13.14 8.84
C GLU A 151 26.29 -12.59 7.88
N LEU A 152 26.65 -12.57 6.59
CA LEU A 152 25.72 -12.29 5.49
C LEU A 152 24.78 -13.48 5.27
N THR A 153 23.60 -13.21 4.72
CA THR A 153 22.63 -14.24 4.33
C THR A 153 22.45 -14.22 2.82
N LYS A 154 21.73 -15.21 2.27
CA LYS A 154 21.39 -15.25 0.86
C LYS A 154 20.61 -13.99 0.42
N PRO A 155 20.96 -13.39 -0.73
CA PRO A 155 20.32 -12.17 -1.19
C PRO A 155 18.88 -12.38 -1.67
N ASN A 156 18.11 -11.30 -1.64
CA ASN A 156 16.79 -11.18 -2.21
C ASN A 156 16.87 -10.91 -3.73
N PRO A 157 16.38 -11.81 -4.60
CA PRO A 157 16.42 -11.59 -6.05
C PRO A 157 15.48 -10.46 -6.53
N TYR A 158 14.53 -10.03 -5.70
CA TYR A 158 13.61 -8.93 -6.00
C TYR A 158 14.13 -7.55 -5.55
N PHE A 159 15.26 -7.52 -4.82
CA PHE A 159 15.87 -6.29 -4.35
C PHE A 159 16.13 -5.30 -5.51
N ASN A 160 15.62 -4.08 -5.37
CA ASN A 160 15.71 -3.00 -6.35
C ASN A 160 15.28 -3.38 -7.78
N SER A 161 14.34 -4.33 -7.92
CA SER A 161 13.84 -4.77 -9.22
C SER A 161 12.72 -3.85 -9.73
N PRO A 162 12.67 -3.49 -11.03
CA PRO A 162 11.54 -2.78 -11.62
C PRO A 162 10.32 -3.67 -11.88
N SER A 163 10.40 -4.98 -11.60
CA SER A 163 9.32 -5.93 -11.87
C SER A 163 8.13 -5.73 -10.93
N ASN A 164 6.93 -5.90 -11.48
CA ASN A 164 5.66 -5.97 -10.75
C ASN A 164 5.05 -7.40 -10.79
N THR A 165 5.83 -8.39 -11.25
CA THR A 165 5.42 -9.80 -11.27
C THR A 165 6.48 -10.66 -10.59
N PRO A 166 6.66 -10.54 -9.26
CA PRO A 166 7.73 -11.20 -8.53
C PRO A 166 7.68 -12.72 -8.63
N TYR A 167 6.50 -13.35 -8.60
CA TYR A 167 6.40 -14.81 -8.74
C TYR A 167 6.72 -15.26 -10.16
N LYS A 168 6.18 -14.56 -11.17
CA LYS A 168 6.42 -14.91 -12.57
C LYS A 168 7.92 -14.83 -12.92
N MET A 169 8.60 -13.80 -12.44
CA MET A 169 9.99 -13.49 -12.79
C MET A 169 11.02 -14.17 -11.88
N PHE A 170 10.77 -14.21 -10.57
CA PHE A 170 11.76 -14.65 -9.56
C PHE A 170 11.34 -15.88 -8.77
N LYS A 171 10.14 -16.44 -9.04
CA LYS A 171 9.57 -17.60 -8.32
C LYS A 171 9.45 -17.38 -6.81
N MET A 172 9.36 -16.12 -6.38
CA MET A 172 9.10 -15.73 -4.99
C MET A 172 7.80 -14.95 -4.89
N ARG A 173 7.16 -15.00 -3.72
CA ARG A 173 5.94 -14.23 -3.43
C ARG A 173 6.18 -13.32 -2.23
N PRO A 174 6.50 -12.03 -2.43
CA PRO A 174 6.56 -11.05 -1.35
C PRO A 174 5.46 -11.30 -0.33
N THR A 175 5.83 -11.43 0.94
CA THR A 175 4.90 -11.78 2.01
C THR A 175 4.96 -10.72 3.10
N MET A 176 3.80 -10.31 3.61
CA MET A 176 3.67 -9.34 4.70
C MET A 176 2.59 -9.81 5.67
N SER A 177 2.79 -9.59 6.97
CA SER A 177 1.82 -9.95 8.00
C SER A 177 0.90 -8.77 8.33
N LEU A 178 -0.40 -9.04 8.37
CA LEU A 178 -1.41 -8.23 9.04
C LEU A 178 -1.39 -8.59 10.54
N ALA A 179 -0.40 -8.07 11.26
CA ALA A 179 -0.17 -8.39 12.67
C ALA A 179 -0.45 -7.20 13.59
N GLY A 180 -0.93 -7.51 14.79
CA GLY A 180 -1.27 -6.58 15.86
C GLY A 180 -1.46 -7.32 17.20
N THR A 181 -1.71 -6.59 18.28
CA THR A 181 -1.95 -7.20 19.60
C THR A 181 -3.30 -7.89 19.70
N ASP A 182 -4.27 -7.41 18.92
CA ASP A 182 -5.65 -7.88 18.86
C ASP A 182 -6.28 -7.46 17.53
N PHE A 183 -7.54 -7.86 17.32
CA PHE A 183 -8.28 -7.55 16.11
C PHE A 183 -8.48 -6.04 15.89
N ASN A 184 -8.70 -5.25 16.93
CA ASN A 184 -8.95 -3.82 16.80
C ASN A 184 -7.71 -3.08 16.27
N GLU A 185 -6.52 -3.43 16.75
CA GLU A 185 -5.28 -2.86 16.23
C GLU A 185 -5.03 -3.25 14.76
N VAL A 186 -5.28 -4.51 14.39
CA VAL A 186 -5.17 -4.94 12.98
C VAL A 186 -6.24 -4.29 12.11
N LYS A 187 -7.44 -4.11 12.62
CA LYS A 187 -8.52 -3.39 11.95
C LYS A 187 -8.14 -1.94 11.67
N LYS A 188 -7.58 -1.23 12.66
CA LYS A 188 -7.07 0.14 12.49
C LYS A 188 -5.97 0.20 11.43
N LEU A 189 -5.06 -0.78 11.41
CA LEU A 189 -4.02 -0.90 10.38
C LEU A 189 -4.62 -1.04 8.98
N ILE A 190 -5.58 -1.96 8.81
CA ILE A 190 -6.25 -2.22 7.53
C ILE A 190 -6.99 -0.97 7.04
N ASP A 191 -7.82 -0.39 7.92
CA ASP A 191 -8.62 0.79 7.58
C ASP A 191 -7.73 1.97 7.17
N ARG A 192 -6.62 2.17 7.88
CA ARG A 192 -5.65 3.22 7.57
C ARG A 192 -4.91 2.98 6.25
N GLY A 193 -4.55 1.74 5.93
CA GLY A 193 -3.95 1.40 4.63
C GLY A 193 -4.89 1.73 3.47
N ILE A 194 -6.17 1.39 3.60
CA ILE A 194 -7.20 1.70 2.60
C ILE A 194 -7.44 3.20 2.47
N LEU A 195 -7.52 3.92 3.60
CA LEU A 195 -7.66 5.38 3.60
C LEU A 195 -6.49 6.10 2.89
N SER A 196 -5.34 5.44 2.77
CA SER A 196 -4.18 6.01 2.07
C SER A 196 -4.37 6.01 0.56
N ASP A 197 -5.10 5.05 -0.01
CA ASP A 197 -5.04 4.73 -1.42
C ASP A 197 -5.31 5.93 -2.33
N ASN A 198 -4.42 6.15 -3.29
CA ASN A 198 -4.59 7.15 -4.34
C ASN A 198 -4.75 8.60 -3.86
N THR A 199 -4.46 8.89 -2.59
CA THR A 199 -4.64 10.22 -1.99
C THR A 199 -3.57 11.24 -2.43
N LEU A 200 -2.41 10.77 -2.93
CA LEU A 200 -1.26 11.59 -3.31
C LEU A 200 -0.89 12.58 -2.20
N PRO A 201 -0.66 12.13 -0.95
CA PRO A 201 -0.53 13.02 0.18
C PRO A 201 0.75 13.86 0.08
N SER A 202 0.69 15.07 0.63
CA SER A 202 1.88 15.80 1.04
C SER A 202 2.27 15.34 2.44
N GLY A 203 3.57 15.17 2.70
CA GLY A 203 4.08 14.86 4.03
C GLY A 203 5.60 14.94 4.06
N THR A 204 6.16 14.75 5.24
CA THR A 204 7.60 14.81 5.48
C THR A 204 8.14 13.42 5.81
N GLY A 205 9.27 13.07 5.20
CA GLY A 205 10.07 11.92 5.62
C GLY A 205 11.17 12.33 6.58
N TYR A 206 11.14 11.82 7.80
CA TYR A 206 12.12 12.09 8.84
C TYR A 206 13.17 10.99 8.89
N LEU A 207 14.43 11.39 8.68
CA LEU A 207 15.61 10.53 8.70
C LEU A 207 16.44 10.86 9.95
N LEU A 208 16.36 10.00 10.97
CA LEU A 208 16.96 10.29 12.27
C LEU A 208 18.41 9.81 12.33
N ASP A 209 19.28 10.75 12.71
CA ASP A 209 20.69 10.57 13.01
C ASP A 209 20.84 10.50 14.54
N THR A 210 20.83 9.28 15.07
CA THR A 210 20.73 8.99 16.50
C THR A 210 22.10 8.87 17.17
N THR A 211 22.11 8.85 18.50
CA THR A 211 23.33 8.65 19.29
C THR A 211 23.79 7.19 19.34
N ASP A 212 22.94 6.23 18.96
CA ASP A 212 23.28 4.81 18.94
C ASP A 212 24.08 4.46 17.68
N LYS A 213 25.40 4.53 17.78
CA LYS A 213 26.31 4.29 16.65
C LYS A 213 26.12 2.94 15.97
N ASN A 214 25.74 1.90 16.71
CA ASN A 214 25.58 0.56 16.15
C ASN A 214 24.27 0.46 15.35
N ARG A 215 23.23 1.17 15.77
CA ARG A 215 21.93 1.15 15.09
C ARG A 215 21.76 2.25 14.03
N ASN A 216 22.59 3.28 14.06
CA ASN A 216 22.52 4.45 13.19
C ASN A 216 23.24 4.29 11.83
N VAL A 217 23.57 3.06 11.43
CA VAL A 217 24.34 2.79 10.19
C VAL A 217 23.68 3.32 8.91
N ARG A 218 22.35 3.50 8.89
CA ARG A 218 21.62 4.07 7.75
C ARG A 218 21.92 5.55 7.53
N ALA A 219 22.32 6.28 8.57
CA ALA A 219 22.58 7.71 8.49
C ALA A 219 23.73 8.08 7.56
N ALA A 220 24.64 7.13 7.29
CA ALA A 220 25.73 7.29 6.33
C ALA A 220 25.25 7.63 4.90
N GLN A 221 24.02 7.26 4.53
CA GLN A 221 23.46 7.48 3.20
C GLN A 221 22.49 8.68 3.13
N TYR A 222 22.21 9.35 4.25
CA TYR A 222 21.15 10.36 4.28
C TYR A 222 21.47 11.60 3.45
N ASP A 223 22.72 12.06 3.39
CA ASP A 223 23.08 13.26 2.63
C ASP A 223 22.97 13.03 1.11
N GLU A 224 23.29 11.83 0.64
CA GLU A 224 23.05 11.44 -0.76
C GLU A 224 21.55 11.35 -1.05
N LEU A 225 20.78 10.73 -0.16
CA LEU A 225 19.34 10.60 -0.30
C LEU A 225 18.64 11.97 -0.32
N LEU A 226 19.02 12.90 0.56
CA LEU A 226 18.49 14.26 0.59
C LEU A 226 18.72 14.98 -0.75
N ARG A 227 19.93 14.88 -1.32
CA ARG A 227 20.24 15.46 -2.64
C ARG A 227 19.44 14.81 -3.77
N TYR A 228 19.29 13.48 -3.72
CA TYR A 228 18.54 12.75 -4.75
C TYR A 228 17.04 13.07 -4.72
N MET A 229 16.46 13.28 -3.53
CA MET A 229 15.03 13.52 -3.35
C MET A 229 14.65 15.01 -3.39
N ASP A 230 15.62 15.90 -3.54
CA ASP A 230 15.36 17.34 -3.66
C ASP A 230 14.42 17.63 -4.85
N GLY A 231 13.37 18.41 -4.61
CA GLY A 231 12.28 18.64 -5.57
C GLY A 231 11.36 17.45 -5.86
N ILE A 232 11.66 16.22 -5.39
CA ILE A 232 10.86 15.01 -5.63
C ILE A 232 9.93 14.69 -4.44
N PHE A 233 10.49 14.69 -3.23
CA PHE A 233 9.78 14.43 -1.99
C PHE A 233 10.47 15.11 -0.80
N LYS A 234 9.70 15.68 0.13
CA LYS A 234 10.24 16.42 1.27
C LYS A 234 10.85 15.46 2.29
N LEU A 235 12.16 15.56 2.50
CA LEU A 235 12.89 14.80 3.50
C LEU A 235 13.64 15.74 4.46
N GLU A 236 13.66 15.37 5.74
CA GLU A 236 14.36 16.10 6.80
C GLU A 236 15.29 15.14 7.55
N ARG A 237 16.58 15.44 7.58
CA ARG A 237 17.52 14.78 8.50
C ARG A 237 17.42 15.45 9.86
N VAL A 238 17.21 14.65 10.91
CA VAL A 238 17.07 15.13 12.28
C VAL A 238 18.13 14.48 13.15
N LYS A 239 19.02 15.29 13.74
CA LYS A 239 20.01 14.81 14.71
C LYS A 239 19.38 14.69 16.09
N SER A 240 18.66 13.59 16.32
CA SER A 240 17.94 13.29 17.55
C SER A 240 17.60 11.80 17.62
N ASN A 241 17.36 11.27 18.82
CA ASN A 241 16.88 9.91 19.02
C ASN A 241 15.38 9.75 18.72
N PHE A 242 14.62 10.86 18.72
CA PHE A 242 13.20 10.88 18.39
C PHE A 242 12.78 12.24 17.79
N ILE A 243 11.62 12.26 17.14
CA ILE A 243 10.84 13.46 16.83
C ILE A 243 9.57 13.46 17.69
N GLU A 244 9.00 14.64 17.92
CA GLU A 244 7.74 14.80 18.65
C GLU A 244 6.88 15.89 18.02
N ASN A 245 5.56 15.79 18.20
CA ASN A 245 4.57 16.78 17.78
C ASN A 245 4.63 17.12 16.27
N LYS A 246 5.13 16.20 15.43
CA LYS A 246 5.06 16.33 13.97
C LYS A 246 3.67 15.94 13.49
N THR A 247 3.10 16.69 12.55
CA THR A 247 1.70 16.52 12.12
C THR A 247 1.55 15.84 10.76
N ASP A 248 2.66 15.61 10.04
CA ASP A 248 2.68 15.21 8.64
C ASP A 248 3.69 14.08 8.35
N VAL A 249 3.87 13.15 9.30
CA VAL A 249 4.85 12.06 9.17
C VAL A 249 4.41 11.10 8.07
N MET A 250 5.16 11.05 6.97
CA MET A 250 4.99 10.07 5.88
C MET A 250 6.03 8.95 5.94
N PHE A 251 7.27 9.30 6.30
CA PHE A 251 8.34 8.33 6.52
C PHE A 251 9.04 8.63 7.83
N TYR A 252 9.38 7.59 8.60
CA TYR A 252 10.18 7.70 9.81
C TYR A 252 11.20 6.56 9.84
N PHE A 253 12.46 6.88 9.57
CA PHE A 253 13.56 5.93 9.65
C PHE A 253 14.55 6.32 10.74
N THR A 254 14.82 5.42 11.68
CA THR A 254 15.70 5.67 12.84
C THR A 254 16.53 4.45 13.23
N GLY A 255 17.46 4.61 14.16
CA GLY A 255 18.29 3.55 14.73
C GLY A 255 18.43 3.69 16.24
N THR A 256 17.63 2.95 17.00
CA THR A 256 17.66 2.92 18.48
C THR A 256 16.90 1.66 18.93
N SER A 257 17.14 1.16 20.15
CA SER A 257 16.40 0.02 20.70
C SER A 257 14.97 0.35 21.12
N GLU A 258 14.72 1.63 21.40
CA GLU A 258 13.41 2.17 21.75
C GLU A 258 13.31 3.62 21.27
N VAL A 259 12.15 3.99 20.76
CA VAL A 259 11.86 5.36 20.31
C VAL A 259 10.87 5.97 21.27
N ALA A 260 11.27 7.07 21.92
CA ALA A 260 10.37 7.83 22.77
C ALA A 260 9.37 8.65 21.94
N LYS A 261 8.23 9.00 22.55
CA LYS A 261 7.23 9.95 22.02
C LYS A 261 6.66 9.59 20.64
N VAL A 262 6.65 8.31 20.26
CA VAL A 262 6.10 7.87 18.97
C VAL A 262 4.65 8.33 18.79
N THR A 263 3.84 8.21 19.85
CA THR A 263 2.41 8.59 19.87
C THR A 263 2.14 10.09 19.90
N SER A 264 3.15 10.96 20.06
CA SER A 264 2.96 12.40 19.97
C SER A 264 2.97 12.92 18.53
N ASN A 265 3.28 12.05 17.56
CA ASN A 265 3.32 12.41 16.15
C ASN A 265 2.06 11.91 15.43
N THR A 266 1.65 12.65 14.41
CA THR A 266 0.57 12.25 13.51
C THR A 266 1.17 11.64 12.25
N PHE A 267 0.91 10.34 12.06
CA PHE A 267 1.25 9.62 10.85
C PHE A 267 0.12 9.76 9.83
N ILE A 268 0.47 10.15 8.60
CA ILE A 268 -0.49 10.24 7.50
C ILE A 268 -0.91 8.81 7.11
N PRO A 269 -2.17 8.56 6.72
CA PRO A 269 -2.55 7.28 6.14
C PRO A 269 -1.59 6.82 5.04
N GLY A 270 -1.05 5.61 5.19
CA GLY A 270 -0.03 5.07 4.28
C GLY A 270 1.42 5.29 4.75
N ALA A 271 1.65 5.99 5.87
CA ALA A 271 3.00 6.27 6.37
C ALA A 271 3.79 5.00 6.69
N ILE A 272 5.10 5.08 6.50
CA ILE A 272 6.05 3.99 6.79
C ILE A 272 6.93 4.41 7.95
N ALA A 273 7.07 3.56 8.96
CA ALA A 273 7.95 3.84 10.09
C ALA A 273 8.66 2.58 10.56
N ASP A 274 9.99 2.63 10.69
CA ASP A 274 10.75 1.56 11.32
C ASP A 274 12.03 2.06 11.99
N HIS A 275 12.53 1.19 12.87
CA HIS A 275 13.74 1.42 13.63
C HIS A 275 14.67 0.23 13.46
N LEU A 276 15.94 0.52 13.21
CA LEU A 276 16.97 -0.49 13.12
C LEU A 276 17.32 -0.94 14.54
N THR A 277 16.86 -2.13 14.94
CA THR A 277 17.26 -2.78 16.19
C THR A 277 17.21 -4.30 16.06
N SER A 278 17.88 -5.00 16.97
CA SER A 278 18.14 -6.43 16.87
C SER A 278 16.93 -7.34 17.11
N ALA A 279 15.91 -6.87 17.84
CA ALA A 279 14.73 -7.64 18.22
C ALA A 279 13.42 -6.92 17.91
N GLY A 280 13.42 -5.93 17.02
CA GLY A 280 12.22 -5.16 16.70
C GLY A 280 11.10 -6.01 16.06
N GLY A 281 11.47 -7.10 15.38
CA GLY A 281 10.55 -8.06 14.77
C GLY A 281 10.06 -9.15 15.72
N GLN A 282 10.53 -9.20 16.96
CA GLN A 282 9.92 -10.05 17.99
C GLN A 282 8.60 -9.41 18.41
N LEU A 283 7.50 -9.81 17.77
CA LEU A 283 6.29 -8.99 17.75
C LEU A 283 5.63 -8.85 19.13
N THR A 284 5.73 -9.86 19.98
CA THR A 284 4.88 -10.01 21.18
C THR A 284 5.63 -10.20 22.49
N ASP A 285 6.94 -10.37 22.44
CA ASP A 285 7.79 -10.88 23.52
C ASP A 285 9.22 -10.31 23.46
N SER A 286 9.40 -9.21 22.74
CA SER A 286 10.68 -8.49 22.68
C SER A 286 10.99 -7.79 24.01
N LEU A 287 12.28 -7.76 24.36
CA LEU A 287 12.82 -6.85 25.38
C LEU A 287 13.14 -5.45 24.82
N GLN A 288 13.07 -5.28 23.50
CA GLN A 288 13.21 -3.99 22.80
C GLN A 288 11.83 -3.53 22.32
N MET A 289 11.75 -2.34 21.76
CA MET A 289 10.51 -1.87 21.13
C MET A 289 10.11 -2.79 19.98
N SER A 290 8.93 -3.41 20.09
CA SER A 290 8.32 -4.14 18.98
C SER A 290 7.89 -3.17 17.89
N ILE A 291 8.04 -3.56 16.62
CA ILE A 291 7.58 -2.77 15.49
C ILE A 291 6.06 -2.55 15.47
N LEU A 292 5.28 -3.33 16.23
CA LEU A 292 3.84 -3.11 16.38
C LEU A 292 3.52 -1.73 17.00
N ARG A 293 4.42 -1.19 17.85
CA ARG A 293 4.26 0.14 18.44
C ARG A 293 4.19 1.26 17.38
N TRP A 294 4.84 1.09 16.23
CA TRP A 294 4.69 2.03 15.10
C TRP A 294 3.29 1.97 14.51
N LEU A 295 2.72 0.78 14.40
CA LEU A 295 1.40 0.58 13.80
C LEU A 295 0.28 1.10 14.70
N GLU A 296 0.40 0.91 16.01
CA GLU A 296 -0.50 1.47 17.02
C GLU A 296 -0.47 3.01 17.01
N ALA A 297 0.70 3.60 16.79
CA ALA A 297 0.85 5.04 16.67
C ALA A 297 0.37 5.62 15.33
N GLY A 298 0.10 4.77 14.33
CA GLY A 298 -0.50 5.20 13.06
C GLY A 298 0.35 4.95 11.81
N ALA A 299 1.49 4.26 11.88
CA ALA A 299 2.18 3.84 10.66
C ALA A 299 1.39 2.72 9.96
N SER A 300 1.34 2.72 8.63
CA SER A 300 0.72 1.66 7.82
C SER A 300 1.66 0.48 7.54
N GLY A 301 2.96 0.63 7.86
CA GLY A 301 3.95 -0.43 7.69
C GLY A 301 5.18 -0.22 8.54
N SER A 302 5.79 -1.35 8.92
CA SER A 302 7.06 -1.42 9.63
C SER A 302 7.83 -2.70 9.27
N TYR A 303 9.10 -2.73 9.65
CA TYR A 303 10.00 -3.86 9.45
C TYR A 303 10.88 -4.04 10.67
N GLY A 304 11.14 -5.29 11.07
CA GLY A 304 11.99 -5.58 12.21
C GLY A 304 12.68 -6.93 12.11
N ALA A 305 13.81 -7.06 12.80
CA ALA A 305 14.54 -8.33 12.88
C ALA A 305 13.94 -9.25 13.95
N VAL A 306 13.72 -10.52 13.60
CA VAL A 306 13.12 -11.54 14.49
C VAL A 306 14.17 -12.31 15.30
N VAL A 307 15.42 -12.25 14.86
CA VAL A 307 16.62 -12.79 15.50
C VAL A 307 17.67 -11.69 15.45
N GLU A 308 18.55 -11.62 16.45
CA GLU A 308 19.65 -10.67 16.48
C GLU A 308 20.47 -10.68 15.17
N PRO A 309 20.36 -9.61 14.36
CA PRO A 309 21.19 -9.44 13.19
C PRO A 309 22.40 -8.58 13.55
N CYS A 310 23.51 -8.82 12.87
CA CYS A 310 24.52 -7.77 12.72
C CYS A 310 23.93 -6.59 11.94
N ASN A 311 24.38 -5.38 12.22
CA ASN A 311 23.90 -4.12 11.65
C ASN A 311 24.30 -3.91 10.17
N PHE A 312 24.41 -4.96 9.37
CA PHE A 312 24.63 -4.83 7.93
C PHE A 312 23.44 -4.08 7.31
N PRO A 313 23.66 -2.95 6.60
CA PRO A 313 22.57 -2.15 6.06
C PRO A 313 21.58 -2.93 5.19
N GLY A 314 22.08 -3.92 4.43
CA GLY A 314 21.24 -4.77 3.58
C GLY A 314 20.25 -5.67 4.33
N LYS A 315 20.41 -5.88 5.63
CA LYS A 315 19.44 -6.60 6.49
C LYS A 315 18.24 -5.73 6.90
N PHE A 316 18.21 -4.46 6.52
CA PHE A 316 17.15 -3.52 6.84
C PHE A 316 16.67 -2.78 5.58
N PRO A 317 15.48 -2.16 5.62
CA PRO A 317 14.99 -1.32 4.54
C PRO A 317 15.97 -0.18 4.29
N ILE A 318 16.45 -0.09 3.05
CA ILE A 318 17.25 1.05 2.58
C ILE A 318 16.28 2.20 2.28
N PRO A 319 16.31 3.32 3.05
CA PRO A 319 15.30 4.38 2.96
C PRO A 319 15.12 4.92 1.55
N GLY A 320 16.21 5.13 0.81
CA GLY A 320 16.13 5.63 -0.56
C GLY A 320 15.34 4.71 -1.51
N ILE A 321 15.47 3.39 -1.34
CA ILE A 321 14.79 2.42 -2.21
C ILE A 321 13.31 2.31 -1.85
N VAL A 322 12.98 2.15 -0.56
CA VAL A 322 11.57 2.04 -0.13
C VAL A 322 10.81 3.32 -0.44
N ILE A 323 11.38 4.50 -0.17
CA ILE A 323 10.76 5.78 -0.50
C ILE A 323 10.56 5.87 -2.01
N ASN A 324 11.60 5.61 -2.82
CA ASN A 324 11.51 5.74 -4.27
C ASN A 324 10.40 4.87 -4.86
N TYR A 325 10.33 3.58 -4.54
CA TYR A 325 9.27 2.72 -5.11
C TYR A 325 7.88 3.11 -4.62
N TYR A 326 7.75 3.45 -3.34
CA TYR A 326 6.45 3.79 -2.76
C TYR A 326 5.89 5.11 -3.32
N ILE A 327 6.73 6.15 -3.46
CA ILE A 327 6.30 7.44 -4.03
C ILE A 327 6.09 7.41 -5.54
N ASN A 328 6.58 6.36 -6.24
CA ASN A 328 6.29 6.10 -7.64
C ASN A 328 5.09 5.14 -7.82
N GLY A 329 4.27 4.99 -6.77
CA GLY A 329 2.97 4.36 -6.84
C GLY A 329 3.00 2.83 -6.79
N GLU A 330 4.04 2.21 -6.24
CA GLU A 330 3.98 0.79 -5.88
C GLU A 330 3.25 0.58 -4.55
N THR A 331 2.79 -0.66 -4.32
CA THR A 331 2.17 -1.02 -3.03
C THR A 331 3.22 -1.11 -1.92
N LEU A 332 2.76 -1.01 -0.67
CA LEU A 332 3.62 -1.12 0.51
C LEU A 332 4.46 -2.40 0.51
N ILE A 333 3.86 -3.54 0.18
CA ILE A 333 4.56 -4.83 0.13
C ILE A 333 5.66 -4.86 -0.95
N GLU A 334 5.41 -4.27 -2.12
CA GLU A 334 6.41 -4.18 -3.19
C GLU A 334 7.57 -3.27 -2.77
N ALA A 335 7.28 -2.07 -2.28
CA ALA A 335 8.30 -1.10 -1.89
C ALA A 335 9.21 -1.63 -0.78
N TYR A 336 8.64 -2.30 0.23
CA TYR A 336 9.42 -2.90 1.32
C TYR A 336 10.29 -4.05 0.81
N TRP A 337 9.72 -5.00 0.07
CA TRP A 337 10.47 -6.16 -0.42
C TRP A 337 11.57 -5.77 -1.40
N LYS A 338 11.41 -4.68 -2.17
CA LYS A 338 12.47 -4.15 -3.03
C LYS A 338 13.59 -3.47 -2.24
N SER A 339 13.35 -3.07 -1.00
CA SER A 339 14.28 -2.27 -0.20
C SER A 339 15.20 -3.07 0.74
N VAL A 340 14.95 -4.36 0.92
CA VAL A 340 15.74 -5.23 1.81
C VAL A 340 16.53 -6.25 0.98
N ALA A 341 17.86 -6.14 1.02
CA ALA A 341 18.75 -7.00 0.23
C ALA A 341 18.94 -8.40 0.87
N LEU A 342 18.87 -8.49 2.20
CA LEU A 342 19.19 -9.68 3.00
C LEU A 342 18.03 -9.98 3.98
N PRO A 343 16.86 -10.46 3.49
CA PRO A 343 15.61 -10.45 4.24
C PRO A 343 15.46 -11.60 5.23
N GLY A 344 16.41 -12.54 5.29
CA GLY A 344 16.27 -13.82 5.99
C GLY A 344 15.78 -13.72 7.43
N GLN A 345 16.31 -12.75 8.17
CA GLN A 345 16.02 -12.54 9.59
C GLN A 345 14.99 -11.42 9.84
N GLY A 346 14.34 -10.90 8.81
CA GLY A 346 13.48 -9.72 8.88
C GLY A 346 12.01 -10.00 8.61
N ILE A 347 11.12 -9.56 9.49
CA ILE A 347 9.67 -9.64 9.28
C ILE A 347 9.12 -8.33 8.73
N PHE A 348 8.24 -8.45 7.73
CA PHE A 348 7.50 -7.35 7.12
C PHE A 348 6.09 -7.32 7.69
N VAL A 349 5.70 -6.22 8.33
CA VAL A 349 4.37 -6.07 8.95
C VAL A 349 3.73 -4.78 8.46
N GLY A 350 2.48 -4.84 8.02
CA GLY A 350 1.79 -3.67 7.50
C GLY A 350 0.57 -4.04 6.70
N GLU A 351 -0.04 -3.05 6.08
CA GLU A 351 -1.17 -3.25 5.17
C GLU A 351 -0.65 -3.44 3.73
N PRO A 352 -0.66 -4.68 3.18
CA PRO A 352 0.12 -5.02 1.99
C PRO A 352 -0.16 -4.17 0.75
N LEU A 353 -1.43 -3.79 0.54
CA LEU A 353 -1.86 -3.10 -0.68
C LEU A 353 -1.95 -1.58 -0.51
N ALA A 354 -1.51 -1.02 0.62
CA ALA A 354 -1.50 0.43 0.83
C ALA A 354 -0.74 1.10 -0.31
N LYS A 355 -1.38 2.05 -0.97
CA LYS A 355 -0.87 2.63 -2.22
C LYS A 355 -1.16 4.14 -2.30
N PRO A 356 -0.60 4.96 -1.41
CA PRO A 356 -0.91 6.39 -1.33
C PRO A 356 -0.60 7.17 -2.60
N TYR A 357 0.45 6.78 -3.33
CA TYR A 357 0.87 7.44 -4.56
C TYR A 357 0.41 6.73 -5.84
N GLY A 358 -0.52 5.79 -5.72
CA GLY A 358 -1.05 4.99 -6.84
C GLY A 358 -2.10 5.66 -7.70
N GLY A 359 -2.49 6.90 -7.37
CA GLY A 359 -3.59 7.64 -7.97
C GLY A 359 -3.18 8.67 -9.00
N TYR A 360 -4.18 9.33 -9.56
CA TYR A 360 -4.02 10.45 -10.48
C TYR A 360 -5.12 11.50 -10.27
N LYS A 361 -4.85 12.74 -10.66
CA LYS A 361 -5.83 13.84 -10.71
C LYS A 361 -6.00 14.29 -12.15
N VAL A 362 -7.23 14.61 -12.53
CA VAL A 362 -7.59 15.05 -13.87
C VAL A 362 -8.23 16.41 -13.78
N GLU A 363 -7.78 17.34 -14.63
CA GLU A 363 -8.38 18.65 -14.81
C GLU A 363 -8.58 18.91 -16.30
N LEU A 364 -9.79 19.27 -16.72
CA LEU A 364 -10.09 19.71 -18.08
C LEU A 364 -10.45 21.20 -18.05
N LYS A 365 -9.63 22.06 -18.66
CA LYS A 365 -9.85 23.52 -18.71
C LYS A 365 -9.59 24.03 -20.12
N ASN A 366 -10.54 24.75 -20.70
CA ASN A 366 -10.42 25.35 -22.04
C ASN A 366 -9.94 24.36 -23.13
N GLY A 367 -10.38 23.10 -23.06
CA GLY A 367 -9.94 22.04 -23.98
C GLY A 367 -8.55 21.48 -23.71
N GLU A 368 -7.81 21.93 -22.69
CA GLU A 368 -6.58 21.30 -22.19
C GLU A 368 -6.93 20.29 -21.11
N LEU A 369 -6.56 19.02 -21.33
CA LEU A 369 -6.61 17.96 -20.32
C LEU A 369 -5.25 17.87 -19.62
N SER A 370 -5.24 18.13 -18.32
CA SER A 370 -4.09 17.98 -17.42
C SER A 370 -4.26 16.73 -16.54
N ILE A 371 -3.32 15.79 -16.63
CA ILE A 371 -3.28 14.57 -15.83
C ILE A 371 -2.07 14.64 -14.90
N THR A 372 -2.32 14.72 -13.60
CA THR A 372 -1.27 14.70 -12.58
C THR A 372 -1.15 13.29 -11.99
N THR A 373 0.04 12.70 -12.02
CA THR A 373 0.25 11.32 -11.54
C THR A 373 1.68 11.09 -11.06
N ARG A 374 1.89 10.02 -10.26
CA ARG A 374 3.22 9.47 -9.89
C ARG A 374 3.39 8.01 -10.34
N ILE A 375 2.38 7.44 -10.98
CA ILE A 375 2.26 6.00 -11.27
C ILE A 375 3.25 5.56 -12.37
N LEU A 376 3.62 6.48 -13.26
CA LEU A 376 4.43 6.17 -14.43
C LEU A 376 5.90 6.08 -14.06
N GLN A 377 6.48 4.91 -14.27
CA GLN A 377 7.92 4.70 -14.14
C GLN A 377 8.69 5.50 -15.20
N PRO A 378 9.94 5.92 -14.94
CA PRO A 378 10.74 6.64 -15.91
C PRO A 378 10.83 5.92 -17.27
N GLY A 379 10.68 6.68 -18.35
CA GLY A 379 10.71 6.13 -19.70
C GLY A 379 9.98 6.99 -20.72
N ILE A 380 9.79 6.43 -21.92
CA ILE A 380 9.10 7.10 -23.02
C ILE A 380 7.70 6.51 -23.17
N TYR A 381 6.71 7.38 -23.40
CA TYR A 381 5.30 7.01 -23.46
C TYR A 381 4.58 7.63 -24.67
N ALA A 382 3.52 6.95 -25.09
CA ALA A 382 2.55 7.43 -26.04
C ALA A 382 1.18 7.61 -25.36
N VAL A 383 0.40 8.56 -25.86
CA VAL A 383 -0.95 8.85 -25.41
C VAL A 383 -1.91 8.60 -26.56
N PHE A 384 -2.99 7.87 -26.28
CA PHE A 384 -4.04 7.56 -27.23
C PHE A 384 -5.39 8.04 -26.71
N GLY A 385 -6.30 8.45 -27.60
CA GLY A 385 -7.66 8.87 -27.29
C GLY A 385 -8.72 8.03 -28.00
N ALA A 386 -9.86 7.80 -27.35
CA ALA A 386 -11.03 7.13 -27.93
C ALA A 386 -12.34 7.62 -27.29
N ASP A 387 -13.45 7.53 -28.04
CA ASP A 387 -14.79 7.84 -27.51
C ASP A 387 -15.40 6.69 -26.70
N SER A 388 -14.78 5.50 -26.75
CA SER A 388 -15.15 4.34 -25.95
C SER A 388 -13.93 3.66 -25.33
N GLY A 389 -14.12 2.94 -24.22
CA GLY A 389 -13.05 2.16 -23.57
C GLY A 389 -12.51 1.00 -24.42
N VAL A 390 -13.25 0.60 -25.46
CA VAL A 390 -12.87 -0.48 -26.39
C VAL A 390 -12.10 0.08 -27.59
N GLY A 391 -12.29 1.36 -27.92
CA GLY A 391 -11.67 2.03 -29.07
C GLY A 391 -12.67 2.34 -30.20
N PRO A 392 -12.19 2.58 -31.43
CA PRO A 392 -10.77 2.57 -31.84
C PRO A 392 -9.97 3.71 -31.20
N TYR A 393 -8.73 3.43 -30.81
CA TYR A 393 -7.82 4.41 -30.22
C TYR A 393 -6.99 5.13 -31.28
N LYS A 394 -7.00 6.46 -31.25
CA LYS A 394 -6.15 7.32 -32.09
C LYS A 394 -4.97 7.84 -31.31
N ILE A 395 -3.81 7.96 -31.96
CA ILE A 395 -2.59 8.49 -31.34
C ILE A 395 -2.74 9.99 -31.18
N LEU A 396 -2.52 10.50 -29.97
CA LEU A 396 -2.53 11.94 -29.67
C LEU A 396 -1.12 12.48 -29.46
N ALA A 397 -0.25 11.70 -28.82
CA ALA A 397 1.15 12.05 -28.58
C ALA A 397 2.04 10.81 -28.57
N ARG A 398 3.31 10.99 -28.92
CA ARG A 398 4.38 9.98 -28.88
C ARG A 398 5.67 10.58 -28.34
N GLY A 399 6.59 9.72 -27.91
CA GLY A 399 7.90 10.16 -27.48
C GLY A 399 7.88 10.98 -26.19
N MET A 400 6.80 10.93 -25.39
CA MET A 400 6.65 11.72 -24.18
C MET A 400 7.60 11.19 -23.08
N PRO A 401 8.62 11.97 -22.68
CA PRO A 401 9.51 11.55 -21.61
C PRO A 401 8.81 11.68 -20.26
N VAL A 402 8.94 10.64 -19.44
CA VAL A 402 8.52 10.63 -18.05
C VAL A 402 9.76 10.47 -17.18
N GLY A 403 9.93 11.41 -16.26
CA GLY A 403 10.99 11.40 -15.25
C GLY A 403 10.56 10.73 -13.94
N ILE A 404 11.40 10.85 -12.92
CA ILE A 404 11.07 10.41 -11.55
C ILE A 404 10.10 11.40 -10.91
N GLY A 405 9.21 10.90 -10.04
CA GLY A 405 8.34 11.74 -9.23
C GLY A 405 7.10 12.22 -9.95
N LYS A 406 6.52 13.32 -9.48
CA LYS A 406 5.23 13.83 -9.95
C LYS A 406 5.31 14.30 -11.40
N GLN A 407 4.46 13.73 -12.25
CA GLN A 407 4.30 14.11 -13.65
C GLN A 407 3.01 14.90 -13.85
N VAL A 408 3.04 15.87 -14.76
CA VAL A 408 1.86 16.58 -15.28
C VAL A 408 1.84 16.42 -16.80
N ILE A 409 0.93 15.57 -17.28
CA ILE A 409 0.75 15.30 -18.71
C ILE A 409 -0.33 16.24 -19.21
N LYS A 410 -0.03 17.02 -20.25
CA LYS A 410 -0.95 17.98 -20.85
C LYS A 410 -1.31 17.57 -22.27
N ILE A 411 -2.60 17.54 -22.57
CA ILE A 411 -3.13 17.18 -23.88
C ILE A 411 -4.02 18.33 -24.34
N GLN A 412 -3.60 19.01 -25.41
CA GLN A 412 -4.37 20.09 -26.03
C GLN A 412 -5.53 19.53 -26.84
N ASN A 413 -6.60 20.32 -26.99
CA ASN A 413 -7.79 19.98 -27.77
C ASN A 413 -8.35 18.60 -27.39
N ALA A 414 -8.40 18.33 -26.08
CA ALA A 414 -8.87 17.08 -25.51
C ALA A 414 -10.38 16.92 -25.73
N SER A 415 -10.75 16.08 -26.69
CA SER A 415 -12.15 15.82 -27.09
C SER A 415 -12.64 14.40 -26.86
N TYR A 416 -11.80 13.48 -26.39
CA TYR A 416 -12.13 12.06 -26.22
C TYR A 416 -12.63 11.76 -24.80
N LEU A 417 -13.39 10.67 -24.64
CA LEU A 417 -13.85 10.21 -23.32
C LEU A 417 -12.83 9.30 -22.62
N PHE A 418 -11.95 8.63 -23.36
CA PHE A 418 -10.96 7.69 -22.84
C PHE A 418 -9.57 8.05 -23.33
N TYR A 419 -8.61 8.11 -22.41
CA TYR A 419 -7.20 8.33 -22.69
C TYR A 419 -6.37 7.17 -22.18
N ARG A 420 -5.59 6.56 -23.07
CA ARG A 420 -4.71 5.44 -22.73
C ARG A 420 -3.26 5.87 -22.82
N ILE A 421 -2.53 5.70 -21.73
CA ILE A 421 -1.09 5.95 -21.67
C ILE A 421 -0.38 4.61 -21.80
N VAL A 422 0.57 4.51 -22.72
CA VAL A 422 1.28 3.27 -23.02
C VAL A 422 2.77 3.56 -23.07
N ARG A 423 3.58 2.72 -22.40
CA ARG A 423 5.04 2.82 -22.48
C ARG A 423 5.50 2.42 -23.88
N GLU A 424 6.29 3.26 -24.53
CA GLU A 424 6.92 2.92 -25.79
C GLU A 424 8.09 1.98 -25.52
N THR A 425 8.04 0.77 -26.11
CA THR A 425 9.22 -0.10 -26.13
C THR A 425 10.22 0.48 -27.13
N GLN A 426 11.41 0.87 -26.66
CA GLN A 426 12.53 1.10 -27.57
C GLN A 426 12.74 -0.19 -28.37
N LYS A 427 12.48 -0.17 -29.69
CA LYS A 427 13.06 -1.17 -30.57
C LYS A 427 14.56 -0.97 -30.45
N ILE A 428 15.24 -1.84 -29.72
CA ILE A 428 16.70 -1.95 -29.81
C ILE A 428 16.98 -2.20 -31.29
N GLN A 429 17.48 -1.19 -31.99
CA GLN A 429 18.11 -1.40 -33.28
C GLN A 429 19.27 -2.34 -33.01
N ARG A 430 19.07 -3.65 -33.24
CA ARG A 430 20.17 -4.55 -33.53
C ARG A 430 20.78 -4.04 -34.83
N LYS A 431 21.68 -3.06 -34.73
CA LYS A 431 22.72 -2.89 -35.74
C LYS A 431 23.53 -4.17 -35.69
N SER A 432 23.33 -5.00 -36.69
CA SER A 432 24.28 -6.02 -37.12
C SER A 432 25.68 -5.41 -37.09
N MET A 433 26.50 -5.84 -36.13
CA MET A 433 27.94 -5.81 -36.32
C MET A 433 28.29 -7.15 -36.96
N ASN A 434 28.61 -7.06 -38.25
CA ASN A 434 29.44 -8.02 -38.94
C ASN A 434 30.83 -8.07 -38.31
#